data_AF-A0A3D2FRF4-F1
#
_entry.id   AF-A0A3D2FRF4-F1
#
_cell.length_a   1.000
_cell.length_b   1.000
_cell.length_c   1.000
_cell.angle_alpha   90.00
_cell.angle_beta   90.00
_cell.angle_gamma   90.00
#
_symmetry.space_group_name_H-M   'P 1'
#
loop_
_entity.id
_entity.type
_entity.pdbx_description
1 polymer ?
#
loop_
_entity_poly.entity_id
_entity_poly.type
_entity_poly.pdbx_seq_one_letter_code
_entity_poly.pdbx_strand_id
1 'polypeptide(L)'
;MNEQNKCPVMHGGIKHTTFGVRSNRDWWPKQLNLKILHQNSALSNPMGRDFNYAEAFKTIDLEALRKDLFDLMTDSQEWWPADYGHYGPFFIRMAWHSAGTYRTGDGRGGAGAGTLRFAPLNSWPDNTNLDKAR
;
A
#
# COMPACT_ATOMS: atom_id res chain seq x y z
N MET A 1 -2.39 9.70 27.69
CA MET A 1 -1.64 9.79 26.42
C MET A 1 -0.48 8.81 26.52
N ASN A 2 -0.49 7.74 25.72
CA ASN A 2 0.54 6.69 25.78
C ASN A 2 1.83 7.17 25.07
N GLU A 3 3.00 6.94 25.65
CA GLU A 3 4.30 7.35 25.08
C GLU A 3 4.67 6.60 23.79
N GLN A 4 4.02 5.47 23.53
CA GLN A 4 4.34 4.53 22.45
C GLN A 4 4.28 5.09 21.02
N ASN A 5 3.61 6.24 20.78
CA ASN A 5 3.37 6.79 19.44
C ASN A 5 4.03 8.16 19.17
N LYS A 6 4.97 8.60 20.02
CA LYS A 6 5.65 9.89 19.83
C LYS A 6 7.00 9.70 19.14
N CYS A 7 7.30 10.54 18.15
CA CYS A 7 8.66 10.64 17.60
C CYS A 7 9.58 11.19 18.70
N PRO A 8 10.71 10.53 19.02
CA PRO A 8 11.61 10.96 20.09
C PRO A 8 12.43 12.21 19.74
N VAL A 9 12.39 12.66 18.48
CA VAL A 9 13.12 13.84 17.98
C VAL A 9 12.12 14.87 17.46
N MET A 10 12.23 16.13 17.92
CA MET A 10 11.49 17.24 17.33
C MET A 10 12.20 17.71 16.05
N HIS A 11 11.61 17.46 14.88
CA HIS A 11 12.15 17.99 13.62
C HIS A 11 11.89 19.51 13.51
N GLY A 12 12.92 20.28 13.13
CA GLY A 12 12.88 21.73 13.02
C GLY A 12 12.06 22.26 11.84
N GLY A 13 11.46 23.44 12.03
CA GLY A 13 10.62 24.17 11.06
C GLY A 13 9.14 23.77 11.14
N ILE A 14 8.28 24.67 11.64
CA ILE A 14 6.82 24.47 11.68
C ILE A 14 6.29 24.57 10.25
N LYS A 15 6.10 23.43 9.59
CA LYS A 15 5.28 23.30 8.38
C LYS A 15 3.96 22.66 8.81
N HIS A 16 2.87 22.97 8.12
CA HIS A 16 1.56 22.33 8.37
C HIS A 16 1.58 20.79 8.15
N THR A 17 2.66 20.26 7.60
CA THR A 17 2.93 18.83 7.39
C THR A 17 3.96 18.23 8.36
N THR A 18 4.49 19.00 9.32
CA THR A 18 5.53 18.51 10.24
C THR A 18 4.93 17.50 11.22
N PHE A 19 5.39 16.26 11.13
CA PHE A 19 5.07 15.19 12.08
C PHE A 19 5.65 15.56 13.45
N GLY A 20 4.81 15.68 14.48
CA GLY A 20 5.24 15.93 15.87
C GLY A 20 4.81 17.26 16.50
N VAL A 21 4.20 18.18 15.74
CA VAL A 21 3.59 19.41 16.31
C VAL A 21 2.16 19.12 16.77
N ARG A 22 1.74 19.68 17.91
CA ARG A 22 0.35 19.58 18.36
C ARG A 22 -0.61 20.09 17.30
N SER A 23 -1.60 19.28 16.96
CA SER A 23 -2.66 19.56 16.01
C SER A 23 -4.01 19.70 16.72
N ASN A 24 -5.06 20.14 15.99
CA ASN A 24 -6.43 20.18 16.52
C ASN A 24 -6.89 18.85 17.11
N ARG A 25 -6.44 17.71 16.55
CA ARG A 25 -6.78 16.37 17.07
C ARG A 25 -6.19 16.10 18.46
N ASP A 26 -5.03 16.69 18.76
CA ASP A 26 -4.38 16.52 20.07
C ASP A 26 -5.10 17.34 21.16
N TRP A 27 -5.63 18.51 20.79
CA TRP A 27 -6.40 19.39 21.69
C TRP A 27 -7.86 18.95 21.84
N TRP A 28 -8.49 18.52 20.75
CA TRP A 28 -9.89 18.09 20.71
C TRP A 28 -10.02 16.66 20.16
N PRO A 29 -9.61 15.64 20.92
CA PRO A 29 -9.55 14.26 20.43
C PRO A 29 -10.92 13.65 20.08
N LYS A 30 -12.02 14.22 20.59
CA LYS A 30 -13.39 13.80 20.31
C LYS A 30 -14.07 14.60 19.19
N GLN A 31 -13.38 15.56 18.58
CA GLN A 31 -13.93 16.33 17.46
C GLN A 31 -14.13 15.44 16.24
N LEU A 32 -15.22 15.67 15.49
CA LEU A 32 -15.50 14.97 14.25
C LEU A 32 -14.37 15.15 13.22
N ASN A 33 -13.88 14.03 12.65
CA ASN A 33 -12.82 14.04 11.66
C ASN A 33 -13.37 14.03 10.23
N LEU A 34 -13.34 15.19 9.56
CA LEU A 34 -13.79 15.33 8.18
C LEU A 34 -12.76 14.90 7.12
N LYS A 35 -11.53 14.52 7.53
CA LYS A 35 -10.46 14.20 6.58
C LYS A 35 -10.75 13.00 5.68
N ILE A 36 -11.61 12.09 6.14
CA ILE A 36 -12.01 10.91 5.36
C ILE A 36 -12.77 11.28 4.08
N LEU A 37 -13.45 12.44 4.06
CA LEU A 37 -14.29 12.88 2.94
C LEU A 37 -13.49 13.44 1.76
N HIS A 38 -12.19 13.67 1.92
CA HIS A 38 -11.31 14.21 0.87
C HIS A 38 -10.05 13.37 0.65
N GLN A 39 -10.09 12.09 1.01
CA GLN A 39 -9.01 11.15 0.69
C GLN A 39 -8.94 10.90 -0.82
N ASN A 40 -7.74 10.58 -1.33
CA ASN A 40 -7.51 10.23 -2.74
C ASN A 40 -8.02 11.27 -3.75
N SER A 41 -7.84 12.56 -3.43
CA SER A 41 -8.21 13.66 -4.34
C SER A 41 -7.46 13.57 -5.67
N ALA A 42 -8.10 14.04 -6.74
CA ALA A 42 -7.50 14.16 -8.07
C ALA A 42 -6.20 15.00 -8.06
N LEU A 43 -6.06 15.92 -7.11
CA LEU A 43 -4.85 16.74 -6.94
C LEU A 43 -3.61 15.91 -6.59
N SER A 44 -3.78 14.74 -5.96
CA SER A 44 -2.69 13.82 -5.62
C SER A 44 -2.47 12.72 -6.66
N ASN A 45 -3.33 12.64 -7.69
CA ASN A 45 -3.24 11.58 -8.69
C ASN A 45 -2.27 11.99 -9.83
N PRO A 46 -1.17 11.25 -10.07
CA PRO A 46 -0.22 11.59 -11.13
C PRO A 46 -0.72 11.28 -12.55
N MET A 47 -1.80 10.51 -12.71
CA MET A 47 -2.26 10.02 -14.03
C MET A 47 -3.00 11.08 -14.86
N GLY A 48 -3.29 12.25 -14.30
CA GLY A 48 -4.11 13.28 -14.95
C GLY A 48 -5.62 13.00 -14.85
N ARG A 49 -6.43 14.03 -15.12
CA ARG A 49 -7.89 13.99 -14.92
C ARG A 49 -8.62 13.14 -15.97
N ASP A 50 -8.05 13.03 -17.16
CA ASP A 50 -8.69 12.39 -18.31
C ASP A 50 -8.29 10.91 -18.48
N PHE A 51 -7.44 10.38 -17.59
CA PHE A 51 -6.98 9.01 -17.68
C PHE A 51 -8.07 7.99 -17.35
N ASN A 52 -8.29 7.04 -18.25
CA ASN A 52 -9.24 5.96 -18.08
C ASN A 52 -8.53 4.60 -18.01
N TYR A 53 -8.43 4.05 -16.80
CA TYR A 53 -7.77 2.76 -16.56
C TYR A 53 -8.49 1.59 -17.27
N ALA A 54 -9.82 1.61 -17.37
CA ALA A 54 -10.56 0.52 -18.00
C ALA A 54 -10.29 0.46 -19.50
N GLU A 55 -10.19 1.60 -20.19
CA GLU A 55 -9.81 1.63 -21.60
C GLU A 55 -8.33 1.27 -21.80
N ALA A 56 -7.43 1.81 -20.96
CA ALA A 56 -6.01 1.47 -21.01
C ALA A 56 -5.75 -0.03 -20.76
N PHE A 57 -6.50 -0.66 -19.85
CA PHE A 57 -6.35 -2.08 -19.55
C PHE A 57 -6.75 -2.97 -20.73
N LYS A 58 -7.78 -2.58 -21.50
CA LYS A 58 -8.22 -3.35 -22.68
C LYS A 58 -7.17 -3.42 -23.78
N THR A 59 -6.21 -2.48 -23.82
CA THR A 59 -5.16 -2.46 -24.84
C THR A 59 -3.94 -3.29 -24.46
N ILE A 60 -3.90 -3.88 -23.26
CA ILE A 60 -2.77 -4.67 -22.79
C ILE A 60 -2.78 -6.04 -23.46
N ASP A 61 -1.62 -6.50 -23.92
CA ASP A 61 -1.41 -7.89 -24.30
C ASP A 61 -1.30 -8.76 -23.04
N LEU A 62 -2.42 -9.41 -22.69
CA LEU A 62 -2.51 -10.24 -21.49
C LEU A 62 -1.71 -11.54 -21.61
N GLU A 63 -1.48 -12.05 -22.81
CA GLU A 63 -0.71 -13.27 -23.02
C GLU A 63 0.78 -12.99 -22.86
N ALA A 64 1.27 -11.88 -23.42
CA ALA A 64 2.64 -11.40 -23.19
C ALA A 64 2.87 -11.13 -21.69
N LEU A 65 1.97 -10.38 -21.04
CA LEU A 65 2.08 -10.09 -19.60
C LEU A 65 2.11 -11.37 -18.75
N ARG A 66 1.23 -12.34 -19.04
CA ARG A 66 1.22 -13.62 -18.32
C ARG A 66 2.53 -14.37 -18.52
N LYS A 67 3.05 -14.40 -19.76
CA LYS A 67 4.32 -15.07 -20.05
C LYS A 67 5.47 -14.42 -19.27
N ASP A 68 5.56 -13.10 -19.28
CA ASP A 68 6.59 -12.36 -18.54
C ASP A 68 6.53 -12.66 -17.03
N LEU A 69 5.33 -12.81 -16.46
CA LEU A 69 5.15 -13.21 -15.07
C LEU A 69 5.64 -14.64 -14.79
N PHE A 70 5.42 -15.59 -15.70
CA PHE A 70 5.92 -16.95 -15.54
C PHE A 70 7.45 -17.02 -15.65
N ASP A 71 8.04 -16.26 -16.58
CA ASP A 71 9.49 -16.19 -16.73
C ASP A 71 10.12 -15.60 -15.45
N LEU A 72 9.54 -14.51 -14.92
CA LEU A 72 9.96 -13.88 -13.67
C LEU A 72 9.91 -14.83 -12.47
N MET A 73 8.95 -15.77 -12.43
CA MET A 73 8.86 -16.71 -11.32
C MET A 73 10.11 -17.58 -11.16
N THR A 74 10.88 -17.81 -12.23
CA THR A 74 12.13 -18.58 -12.19
C THR A 74 13.40 -17.75 -12.36
N ASP A 75 13.26 -16.44 -12.60
CA ASP A 75 14.39 -15.51 -12.74
C ASP A 75 14.87 -15.01 -11.37
N SER A 76 15.60 -15.87 -10.66
CA SER A 76 16.07 -15.59 -9.30
C SER A 76 17.04 -14.40 -9.25
N GLN A 77 16.73 -13.45 -8.38
CA GLN A 77 17.52 -12.23 -8.15
C GLN A 77 18.52 -12.41 -7.00
N GLU A 78 19.75 -11.92 -7.14
CA GLU A 78 20.81 -12.06 -6.12
C GLU A 78 20.45 -11.40 -4.78
N TRP A 79 19.76 -10.26 -4.81
CA TRP A 79 19.38 -9.50 -3.61
C TRP A 79 18.20 -10.13 -2.85
N TRP A 80 17.47 -11.07 -3.46
CA TRP A 80 16.43 -11.87 -2.81
C TRP A 80 16.25 -13.21 -3.53
N PRO A 81 17.13 -14.20 -3.31
CA PRO A 81 17.11 -15.44 -4.08
C PRO A 81 15.79 -16.21 -3.96
N ALA A 82 15.37 -16.84 -5.05
CA ALA A 82 14.14 -17.60 -5.07
C ALA A 82 14.30 -18.94 -4.33
N ASP A 83 13.43 -19.20 -3.35
CA ASP A 83 13.36 -20.50 -2.69
C ASP A 83 13.08 -21.59 -3.72
N TYR A 84 13.90 -22.65 -3.71
CA TYR A 84 13.84 -23.74 -4.69
C TYR A 84 13.96 -23.28 -6.16
N GLY A 85 14.52 -22.09 -6.40
CA GLY A 85 14.62 -21.51 -7.74
C GLY A 85 13.28 -21.01 -8.30
N HIS A 86 12.25 -20.80 -7.46
CA HIS A 86 10.92 -20.39 -7.94
C HIS A 86 10.15 -19.48 -6.95
N TYR A 87 9.80 -18.25 -7.36
CA TYR A 87 9.04 -17.28 -6.54
C TYR A 87 7.54 -17.55 -6.41
N GLY A 88 7.00 -18.53 -7.14
CA GLY A 88 5.57 -18.88 -7.13
C GLY A 88 4.92 -18.91 -5.73
N PRO A 89 5.43 -19.69 -4.75
CA PRO A 89 4.89 -19.70 -3.39
C PRO A 89 4.88 -18.31 -2.73
N PHE A 90 5.89 -17.49 -2.99
CA PHE A 90 6.01 -16.14 -2.46
C PHE A 90 4.98 -15.17 -3.07
N PHE A 91 4.77 -15.24 -4.39
CA PHE A 91 3.75 -14.46 -5.08
C PHE A 91 2.33 -14.88 -4.69
N ILE A 92 2.09 -16.18 -4.47
CA ILE A 92 0.81 -16.68 -3.93
C ILE A 92 0.52 -16.06 -2.56
N ARG A 93 1.51 -16.07 -1.65
CA ARG A 93 1.37 -15.41 -0.35
C ARG A 93 1.09 -13.91 -0.50
N MET A 94 1.81 -13.20 -1.38
CA MET A 94 1.56 -11.78 -1.61
C MET A 94 0.11 -11.51 -2.06
N ALA A 95 -0.39 -12.27 -3.04
CA ALA A 95 -1.75 -12.12 -3.54
C ALA A 95 -2.80 -12.43 -2.46
N TRP A 96 -2.57 -13.51 -1.69
CA TRP A 96 -3.40 -13.87 -0.54
C TRP A 96 -3.46 -12.76 0.51
N HIS A 97 -2.31 -12.22 0.94
CA HIS A 97 -2.27 -11.15 1.94
C HIS A 97 -2.89 -9.85 1.45
N SER A 98 -2.76 -9.53 0.16
CA SER A 98 -3.44 -8.39 -0.46
C SER A 98 -4.96 -8.52 -0.34
N ALA A 99 -5.51 -9.69 -0.68
CA ALA A 99 -6.95 -9.94 -0.64
C ALA A 99 -7.51 -10.21 0.78
N GLY A 100 -6.72 -10.83 1.65
CA GLY A 100 -7.13 -11.35 2.97
C GLY A 100 -7.48 -10.29 4.01
N THR A 101 -7.28 -9.00 3.72
CA THR A 101 -7.69 -7.90 4.60
C THR A 101 -9.20 -7.59 4.52
N TYR A 102 -9.92 -8.20 3.57
CA TYR A 102 -11.33 -7.95 3.35
C TYR A 102 -12.20 -8.37 4.54
N ARG A 103 -13.22 -7.56 4.85
CA ARG A 103 -14.22 -7.85 5.89
C ARG A 103 -15.63 -7.62 5.35
N THR A 104 -16.52 -8.58 5.60
CA THR A 104 -17.91 -8.52 5.12
C THR A 104 -18.78 -7.50 5.86
N GLY A 105 -18.43 -7.15 7.11
CA GLY A 105 -19.25 -6.27 7.95
C GLY A 105 -19.34 -4.81 7.48
N ASP A 106 -18.30 -4.29 6.83
CA ASP A 106 -18.28 -2.93 6.28
C ASP A 106 -17.73 -2.84 4.85
N GLY A 107 -17.42 -3.99 4.24
CA GLY A 107 -16.89 -4.10 2.88
C GLY A 107 -15.48 -3.54 2.69
N ARG A 108 -14.78 -3.15 3.76
CA ARG A 108 -13.43 -2.56 3.65
C ARG A 108 -12.34 -3.64 3.59
N GLY A 109 -11.17 -3.22 3.12
CA GLY A 109 -10.03 -4.10 2.87
C GLY A 109 -10.12 -4.78 1.51
N GLY A 110 -9.34 -5.83 1.32
CA GLY A 110 -9.21 -6.53 0.05
C GLY A 110 -8.18 -5.90 -0.90
N ALA A 111 -8.03 -6.51 -2.07
CA ALA A 111 -6.97 -6.18 -3.03
C ALA A 111 -7.36 -5.08 -4.04
N GLY A 112 -8.63 -4.65 -4.10
CA GLY A 112 -9.15 -3.81 -5.18
C GLY A 112 -8.53 -2.43 -5.30
N ALA A 113 -7.96 -1.89 -4.23
CA ALA A 113 -7.28 -0.59 -4.22
C ALA A 113 -5.74 -0.70 -4.16
N GLY A 114 -5.18 -1.93 -4.16
CA GLY A 114 -3.73 -2.15 -4.09
C GLY A 114 -3.08 -1.57 -2.82
N THR A 115 -3.79 -1.53 -1.70
CA THR A 115 -3.34 -0.85 -0.47
C THR A 115 -2.18 -1.54 0.24
N LEU A 116 -1.84 -2.78 -0.13
CA LEU A 116 -0.67 -3.51 0.42
C LEU A 116 0.64 -2.72 0.26
N ARG A 117 0.75 -1.85 -0.75
CA ARG A 117 1.94 -1.01 -0.98
C ARG A 117 2.06 0.21 -0.04
N PHE A 118 1.01 0.53 0.71
CA PHE A 118 0.95 1.72 1.57
C PHE A 118 0.87 1.35 3.06
N ALA A 119 1.20 2.32 3.90
CA ALA A 119 0.96 2.19 5.33
C ALA A 119 -0.55 2.08 5.64
N PRO A 120 -0.95 1.31 6.65
CA PRO A 120 -0.08 0.53 7.53
C PRO A 120 0.28 -0.86 6.99
N LEU A 121 -0.40 -1.33 5.93
CA LEU A 121 -0.32 -2.72 5.46
C LEU A 121 1.09 -3.11 5.01
N ASN A 122 1.83 -2.19 4.37
CA ASN A 122 3.21 -2.43 3.93
C ASN A 122 4.21 -2.71 5.07
N SER A 123 3.81 -2.49 6.33
CA SER A 123 4.64 -2.68 7.52
C SER A 123 3.96 -3.50 8.61
N TRP A 124 2.83 -4.15 8.30
CA TRP A 124 2.25 -5.12 9.22
C TRP A 124 3.19 -6.31 9.40
N PRO A 125 3.37 -6.83 10.63
CA PRO A 125 4.26 -7.96 10.88
C PRO A 125 3.92 -9.18 10.00
N ASP A 126 2.64 -9.42 9.74
CA ASP A 126 2.19 -10.54 8.90
C ASP A 126 2.56 -10.35 7.41
N ASN A 127 2.83 -9.12 6.99
CA ASN A 127 3.27 -8.78 5.63
C ASN A 127 4.80 -8.68 5.51
N THR A 128 5.55 -9.19 6.50
CA THR A 128 7.02 -9.20 6.48
C THR A 128 7.55 -9.81 5.18
N ASN A 129 8.55 -9.15 4.62
CA ASN A 129 9.22 -9.43 3.35
C ASN A 129 8.34 -9.28 2.10
N LEU A 130 7.03 -9.03 2.19
CA LEU A 130 6.21 -8.78 1.00
C LEU A 130 6.56 -7.45 0.32
N ASP A 131 7.42 -6.62 0.92
CA ASP A 131 8.08 -5.51 0.26
C ASP A 131 9.12 -5.92 -0.78
N LYS A 132 9.67 -7.13 -0.67
CA LYS A 132 10.56 -7.75 -1.68
C LYS A 132 9.78 -8.46 -2.79
N ALA A 133 8.52 -8.85 -2.51
CA ALA A 133 7.64 -9.52 -3.47
C ALA A 133 6.99 -8.56 -4.49
N ARG A 134 6.88 -7.26 -4.15
CA ARG A 134 6.24 -6.22 -4.97
C ARG A 134 7.23 -5.60 -5.93
#